data_AF-A0A381W0N6-F1
#
_entry.id   AF-A0A381W0N6-F1
#
_cell.length_a   1.000
_cell.length_b   1.000
_cell.length_c   1.000
_cell.angle_alpha   90.00
_cell.angle_beta   90.00
_cell.angle_gamma   90.00
#
_symmetry.space_group_name_H-M   'P 1'
#
loop_
_entity.id
_entity.type
_entity.pdbx_description
1 polymer ?
#
loop_
_entity_poly.entity_id
_entity_poly.type
_entity_poly.pdbx_seq_one_letter_code
_entity_poly.pdbx_strand_id
1 'polypeptide(L)'
;MAFRMPATSVEATLVALDHREVGGYVREVITINFPDGQTIEGLTYNADADNPNFLGDAPIGEIARQVASSHGPSGSNKEYVFELELALDNLQIKDQHVRDIASLVKHTITTEDTA
;
A
#
# COMPACT_ATOMS: atom_id res chain seq x y z
N MET A 1 -2.93 0.18 11.11
CA MET A 1 -3.43 -1.05 11.79
C MET A 1 -2.25 -1.87 12.26
N ALA A 2 -2.43 -2.75 13.24
CA ALA A 2 -1.41 -3.72 13.65
C ALA A 2 -2.06 -5.09 13.90
N PHE A 3 -1.40 -6.17 13.49
CA PHE A 3 -1.89 -7.53 13.66
C PHE A 3 -1.02 -8.30 14.65
N ARG A 4 -1.62 -8.90 15.67
CA ARG A 4 -0.90 -9.79 16.59
C ARG A 4 -0.82 -11.18 15.98
N MET A 5 0.40 -11.65 15.73
CA MET A 5 0.64 -13.02 15.32
C MET A 5 0.60 -13.96 16.55
N PRO A 6 -0.08 -15.12 16.46
CA PRO A 6 0.09 -16.20 17.42
C PRO A 6 1.55 -16.66 17.47
N ALA A 7 2.09 -16.91 18.67
CA ALA A 7 3.48 -17.34 18.84
C ALA A 7 3.81 -18.62 18.05
N THR A 8 2.82 -19.50 17.85
CA THR A 8 2.95 -20.75 17.11
C THR A 8 3.06 -20.59 15.60
N SER A 9 2.71 -19.43 15.04
CA SER A 9 2.71 -19.21 13.59
C SER A 9 3.67 -18.12 13.13
N VAL A 10 4.39 -17.45 14.06
CA VAL A 10 5.27 -16.32 13.74
C VAL A 10 6.24 -16.66 12.60
N GLU A 11 6.99 -17.76 12.72
CA GLU A 11 7.98 -18.15 11.73
C GLU A 11 7.35 -18.40 10.34
N ALA A 12 6.27 -19.19 10.28
CA ALA A 12 5.60 -19.49 9.03
C ALA A 12 4.99 -18.23 8.37
N THR A 13 4.41 -17.34 9.17
CA THR A 13 3.89 -16.06 8.67
C THR A 13 5.01 -15.16 8.16
N LEU A 14 6.13 -15.09 8.89
CA LEU A 14 7.29 -14.30 8.50
C LEU A 14 7.91 -14.81 7.18
N VAL A 15 8.05 -16.12 7.01
CA VAL A 15 8.51 -16.74 5.76
C VAL A 15 7.58 -16.42 4.59
N ALA A 16 6.26 -16.51 4.80
CA ALA A 16 5.28 -16.19 3.78
C ALA A 16 5.30 -14.71 3.39
N LEU A 17 5.49 -13.81 4.36
CA LEU A 17 5.63 -12.37 4.12
C LEU A 17 6.92 -12.05 3.37
N ASP A 18 8.06 -12.66 3.73
CA ASP A 18 9.33 -12.46 3.01
C ASP A 18 9.21 -12.84 1.53
N HIS A 19 8.50 -13.94 1.23
CA HIS A 19 8.24 -14.35 -0.13
C HIS A 19 7.26 -13.42 -0.87
N ARG A 20 6.42 -12.66 -0.15
CA ARG A 20 5.53 -11.67 -0.78
C ARG A 20 6.26 -10.37 -1.08
N GLU A 21 7.12 -9.92 -0.16
CA GLU A 21 7.78 -8.61 -0.21
C GLU A 21 9.09 -8.60 -1.02
N VAL A 22 9.15 -9.41 -2.10
CA VAL A 22 10.33 -9.62 -2.97
C VAL A 22 10.81 -8.33 -3.66
N GLY A 23 9.99 -7.28 -3.65
CA GLY A 23 10.28 -5.98 -4.25
C GLY A 23 11.36 -5.13 -3.55
N GLY A 24 12.22 -5.74 -2.73
CA GLY A 24 13.31 -5.05 -2.02
C GLY A 24 12.89 -4.39 -0.71
N TYR A 25 11.76 -4.80 -0.12
CA TYR A 25 11.39 -4.34 1.21
C TYR A 25 12.23 -5.03 2.27
N VAL A 26 12.61 -4.28 3.30
CA VAL A 26 13.32 -4.78 4.47
C VAL A 26 12.44 -4.74 5.70
N ARG A 27 12.71 -5.64 6.63
CA ARG A 27 12.05 -5.71 7.93
C ARG A 27 12.58 -4.61 8.85
N GLU A 28 11.67 -3.85 9.44
CA GLU A 28 11.99 -2.81 10.40
C GLU A 28 11.13 -2.95 11.66
N VAL A 29 11.75 -2.82 12.83
CA VAL A 29 11.03 -2.74 14.11
C VAL A 29 10.76 -1.27 14.39
N ILE A 30 9.47 -0.93 14.50
CA ILE A 30 9.01 0.44 14.74
C ILE A 30 8.21 0.52 16.04
N THR A 31 8.18 1.72 16.63
CA THR A 31 7.24 2.04 17.71
C THR A 31 5.89 2.44 17.11
N ILE A 32 4.84 1.70 17.44
CA ILE A 32 3.47 1.96 17.01
C ILE A 32 2.76 2.71 18.13
N ASN A 33 2.22 3.90 17.81
CA ASN A 33 1.42 4.71 18.72
C ASN A 33 -0.07 4.50 18.45
N PHE A 34 -0.84 4.16 19.48
CA PHE A 34 -2.29 3.99 19.38
C PHE A 34 -3.06 5.22 19.88
N PRO A 35 -4.32 5.43 19.43
CA PRO A 35 -5.13 6.59 19.82
C PRO A 35 -5.41 6.71 21.33
N ASP A 36 -5.33 5.60 22.07
CA ASP A 36 -5.50 5.56 23.52
C ASP A 36 -4.21 5.93 24.29
N GLY A 37 -3.14 6.29 23.58
CA GLY A 37 -1.84 6.64 24.16
C GLY A 37 -0.93 5.44 24.42
N GLN A 38 -1.37 4.21 24.14
CA GLN A 38 -0.51 3.04 24.24
C GLN A 38 0.56 3.06 23.14
N THR A 39 1.75 2.58 23.48
CA THR A 39 2.84 2.34 22.52
C THR A 39 3.30 0.90 22.59
N ILE A 40 3.50 0.25 21.44
CA ILE A 40 4.11 -1.08 21.36
C ILE A 40 5.20 -1.12 20.29
N GLU A 41 6.10 -2.08 20.38
CA GLU A 41 6.96 -2.44 19.25
C GLU A 41 6.20 -3.32 18.26
N GLY A 42 6.40 -3.06 16.98
CA GLY A 42 5.83 -3.85 15.90
C GLY A 42 6.80 -3.99 14.75
N LEU A 43 6.62 -5.05 13.95
CA LEU A 43 7.38 -5.28 12.74
C LEU A 43 6.62 -4.71 11.54
N THR A 44 7.32 -3.95 10.69
CA THR A 44 6.83 -3.51 9.38
C THR A 44 7.80 -3.91 8.28
N TYR A 45 7.33 -3.87 7.03
CA TYR A 45 8.16 -3.98 5.84
C TYR A 45 8.21 -2.60 5.19
N ASN A 46 9.42 -2.08 4.97
CA ASN A 46 9.65 -0.77 4.39
C ASN A 46 10.67 -0.86 3.26
N ALA A 47 10.48 -0.07 2.21
CA ALA A 47 11.46 0.08 1.13
C ALA A 47 12.18 1.41 1.33
N ASP A 48 13.51 1.38 1.39
CA ASP A 48 14.31 2.61 1.48
C ASP A 48 14.45 3.30 0.11
N ALA A 49 15.05 4.49 0.11
CA ALA A 49 15.27 5.27 -1.10
C ALA A 49 16.28 4.64 -2.08
N ASP A 50 17.08 3.67 -1.61
CA ASP A 50 18.05 2.93 -2.43
C ASP A 50 17.40 1.70 -3.10
N ASN A 51 16.12 1.41 -2.80
CA ASN A 51 15.39 0.32 -3.42
C ASN A 51 15.32 0.53 -4.95
N PRO A 52 15.72 -0.46 -5.78
CA PRO A 52 15.73 -0.33 -7.24
C PRO A 52 14.33 -0.12 -7.86
N ASN A 53 13.27 -0.41 -7.11
CA ASN A 53 11.88 -0.19 -7.51
C ASN A 53 11.33 1.17 -7.03
N PHE A 54 12.12 1.97 -6.31
CA PHE A 54 11.73 3.31 -5.91
C PHE A 54 11.85 4.26 -7.11
N LEU A 55 10.71 4.67 -7.65
CA LEU A 55 10.65 5.57 -8.81
C LEU A 55 10.86 7.05 -8.46
N GLY A 56 11.05 7.35 -7.17
CA GLY A 56 11.15 8.72 -6.65
C GLY A 56 9.79 9.38 -6.44
N ASP A 57 9.83 10.63 -5.99
CA ASP A 57 8.64 11.47 -5.91
C ASP A 57 8.12 11.78 -7.31
N ALA A 58 6.80 11.69 -7.50
CA ALA A 58 6.15 11.98 -8.77
C ALA A 58 4.91 12.86 -8.57
N PRO A 59 4.59 13.74 -9.53
CA PRO A 59 3.31 14.44 -9.54
C PRO A 59 2.14 13.46 -9.52
N ILE A 60 1.10 13.77 -8.75
CA ILE A 60 -0.03 12.86 -8.54
C ILE A 60 -0.75 12.44 -9.84
N GLY A 61 -0.76 13.31 -10.85
CA GLY A 61 -1.30 12.98 -12.17
C GLY A 61 -0.46 11.97 -12.95
N GLU A 62 0.85 11.93 -12.76
CA GLU A 62 1.73 10.91 -13.33
C GLU A 62 1.50 9.57 -12.66
N ILE A 63 1.43 9.56 -11.33
CA ILE A 63 1.07 8.38 -10.53
C ILE A 63 -0.27 7.81 -11.00
N ALA A 64 -1.30 8.65 -11.10
CA ALA A 64 -2.63 8.21 -11.54
C ALA A 64 -2.62 7.60 -12.96
N ARG A 65 -1.89 8.18 -13.92
CA ARG A 65 -1.75 7.61 -15.28
C ARG A 65 -1.06 6.25 -15.27
N GLN A 66 0.00 6.11 -14.48
CA GLN A 66 0.71 4.84 -14.34
C GLN A 66 -0.20 3.80 -13.68
N VAL A 67 -0.91 4.15 -12.60
CA VAL A 67 -1.88 3.27 -11.92
C VAL A 67 -2.98 2.80 -12.88
N ALA A 68 -3.53 3.71 -13.68
CA ALA A 68 -4.62 3.40 -14.61
C ALA A 68 -4.23 2.37 -15.68
N SER A 69 -2.97 2.40 -16.13
CA SER A 69 -2.47 1.58 -17.24
C SER A 69 -1.71 0.32 -16.80
N SER A 70 -1.29 0.22 -15.54
CA SER A 70 -0.44 -0.87 -15.05
C SER A 70 -1.21 -2.15 -14.71
N HIS A 71 -0.62 -3.30 -15.06
CA HIS A 71 -1.14 -4.63 -14.75
C HIS A 71 0.02 -5.58 -14.42
N GLY A 72 -0.14 -6.38 -13.37
CA GLY A 72 0.87 -7.36 -12.95
C GLY A 72 0.27 -8.75 -12.71
N PRO A 73 1.07 -9.71 -12.21
CA PRO A 73 0.60 -11.07 -11.91
C PRO A 73 -0.56 -11.13 -10.92
N SER A 74 -0.70 -10.09 -10.08
CA SER A 74 -1.76 -9.96 -9.06
C SER A 74 -3.01 -9.22 -9.54
N GLY A 75 -3.06 -8.78 -10.81
CA GLY A 75 -4.20 -8.03 -11.36
C GLY A 75 -3.86 -6.58 -11.70
N SER A 76 -4.89 -5.73 -11.81
CA SER A 76 -4.73 -4.34 -12.23
C SER A 76 -4.34 -3.43 -11.06
N ASN A 77 -3.43 -2.49 -11.32
CA ASN A 77 -2.99 -1.55 -10.27
C ASN A 77 -4.13 -0.59 -9.83
N LYS A 78 -5.06 -0.25 -10.72
CA LYS A 78 -6.25 0.53 -10.35
C LYS A 78 -7.15 -0.19 -9.33
N GLU A 79 -7.33 -1.50 -9.47
CA GLU A 79 -8.12 -2.31 -8.53
C GLU A 79 -7.46 -2.28 -7.15
N TYR A 80 -6.14 -2.43 -7.08
CA TYR A 80 -5.39 -2.30 -5.84
C TYR A 80 -5.65 -0.96 -5.13
N VAL A 81 -5.58 0.16 -5.87
CA VAL A 81 -5.82 1.50 -5.30
C VAL A 81 -7.27 1.67 -4.83
N PHE A 82 -8.25 1.16 -5.58
CA PHE A 82 -9.67 1.24 -5.19
C PHE A 82 -10.00 0.41 -3.95
N GLU A 83 -9.46 -0.80 -3.86
CA GLU A 83 -9.62 -1.64 -2.67
C GLU A 83 -8.93 -1.02 -1.44
N LEU A 84 -7.78 -0.36 -1.63
CA LEU A 84 -7.11 0.37 -0.57
C LEU A 84 -7.94 1.58 -0.09
N GLU A 85 -8.45 2.41 -1.01
CA GLU A 85 -9.35 3.53 -0.69
C GLU A 85 -10.56 3.05 0.13
N LEU A 86 -11.24 1.99 -0.35
CA LEU A 86 -12.39 1.40 0.30
C LEU A 86 -12.05 0.86 1.70
N ALA A 87 -10.92 0.15 1.85
CA ALA A 87 -10.48 -0.38 3.13
C ALA A 87 -10.19 0.74 4.15
N LEU A 88 -9.52 1.82 3.73
CA LEU A 88 -9.23 2.97 4.58
C LEU A 88 -10.51 3.69 5.01
N ASP A 89 -11.46 3.88 4.08
CA ASP A 89 -12.76 4.49 4.37
C ASP A 89 -13.58 3.63 5.36
N ASN A 90 -13.61 2.31 5.18
CA ASN A 90 -14.27 1.39 6.12
C ASN A 90 -13.66 1.46 7.53
N LEU A 91 -12.36 1.74 7.62
CA LEU A 91 -11.64 1.95 8.89
C LEU A 91 -11.71 3.38 9.41
N GLN A 92 -12.39 4.28 8.68
CA GLN A 92 -12.48 5.72 8.99
C GLN A 92 -11.09 6.41 9.04
N ILE A 93 -10.12 5.90 8.28
CA ILE A 93 -8.77 6.45 8.17
C ILE A 93 -8.73 7.45 7.01
N LYS A 94 -8.38 8.71 7.31
CA LYS A 94 -8.31 9.76 6.30
C LYS A 94 -6.93 9.83 5.66
N ASP A 95 -6.78 9.22 4.48
CA ASP A 95 -5.62 9.43 3.60
C ASP A 95 -5.98 10.26 2.37
N GLN A 96 -5.51 11.49 2.29
CA GLN A 96 -5.82 12.38 1.16
C GLN A 96 -5.10 11.97 -0.11
N HIS A 97 -3.87 11.46 0.01
CA HIS A 97 -3.06 11.10 -1.14
C HIS A 97 -3.67 9.93 -1.91
N VAL A 98 -4.09 8.88 -1.17
CA VAL A 98 -4.79 7.72 -1.78
C VAL A 98 -6.09 8.14 -2.45
N ARG A 99 -6.92 8.96 -1.78
CA ARG A 99 -8.18 9.47 -2.35
C ARG A 99 -7.97 10.28 -3.63
N ASP A 100 -6.97 11.15 -3.65
CA ASP A 100 -6.69 11.99 -4.82
C ASP A 100 -6.22 11.14 -6.01
N ILE A 101 -5.37 10.12 -5.79
CA ILE A 101 -4.97 9.17 -6.84
C ILE A 101 -6.20 8.40 -7.34
N ALA A 102 -6.99 7.81 -6.45
CA ALA A 102 -8.17 7.03 -6.80
C ALA A 102 -9.17 7.86 -7.62
N SER A 103 -9.41 9.11 -7.22
CA SER A 103 -10.26 10.06 -7.95
C SER A 103 -9.72 10.29 -9.38
N LEU A 104 -8.44 10.62 -9.54
CA LEU A 104 -7.85 10.88 -10.85
C LEU A 104 -7.89 9.65 -11.78
N VAL A 105 -7.68 8.45 -11.22
CA VAL A 105 -7.80 7.20 -11.98
C VAL A 105 -9.23 6.99 -12.48
N LYS A 106 -10.25 7.19 -11.64
CA LYS A 106 -11.68 7.09 -12.03
C LYS A 106 -12.04 8.07 -13.16
N HIS A 107 -11.53 9.30 -13.09
CA HIS A 107 -11.75 10.30 -14.14
C HIS A 107 -11.10 9.91 -15.48
N THR A 108 -9.89 9.33 -15.43
CA THR A 108 -9.15 8.90 -16.64
C THR A 108 -9.87 7.78 -17.38
N ILE A 109 -10.43 6.81 -16.65
CA ILE A 109 -11.20 5.69 -17.24
C ILE A 109 -12.47 6.19 -17.92
N THR A 110 -13.17 7.14 -17.30
CA THR A 110 -14.43 7.69 -17.83
C THR A 110 -14.23 8.39 -19.18
N THR A 111 -13.06 9.02 -19.38
CA THR A 111 -12.70 9.67 -20.65
C THR A 111 -12.27 8.72 -21.77
N GLU A 112 -11.85 7.49 -21.46
CA GLU A 112 -11.47 6.49 -22.47
C GLU A 112 -12.67 5.66 -22.96
N ASP A 113 -13.68 5.42 -22.13
CA ASP A 113 -14.91 4.69 -22.52
C ASP A 113 -15.91 5.54 -23.32
N THR A 114 -15.66 6.85 -23.47
CA THR A 114 -16.51 7.79 -24.21
C THR A 114 -15.91 8.29 -25.53
N ALA A 115 -14.74 7.77 -25.92
CA ALA A 115 -14.03 8.11 -27.16
C ALA A 115 -14.10 6.96 -28.19
#